data_AF-R7PBF2-F1
#
_entry.id   AF-R7PBF2-F1
#
_cell.length_a   1.000
_cell.length_b   1.000
_cell.length_c   1.000
_cell.angle_alpha   90.00
_cell.angle_beta   90.00
_cell.angle_gamma   90.00
#
_symmetry.space_group_name_H-M   'P 1'
#
loop_
_entity.id
_entity.type
_entity.pdbx_description
1 polymer ?
#
loop_
_entity_poly.entity_id
_entity_poly.type
_entity_poly.pdbx_seq_one_letter_code
_entity_poly.pdbx_strand_id
1 'polypeptide(L)'
;MATKEYKCKVCGYVHKGTNAPEKCPLCGAPSSEFEEIKKGLNTSSNTYTIFYSVILVIVVAFLLAFVSKTLQPQSDKNVMIDKKSQILSSLNIRNVDKNKIEAIYEKVIVADKIVNAQGLVIKDGENKDQDGFKVNTKEITDQNLPLYVCNLDGQTKYVIPVTGRGLWGGLWGYIALNADKKTIYGAYFSHESETAGLGARITEYEGFQKQFEKKQIFDETGKIGIRVLKDGKSPEVKEENRCDAITGATLTSDGVNNMLHDCLTQYIQFFKQNN
;
A
#
# COMPACT_ATOMS: atom_id res chain seq x y z
N MET A 1 46.79 30.39 -34.06
CA MET A 1 46.16 31.27 -33.05
C MET A 1 44.65 31.24 -33.28
N ALA A 2 43.83 31.06 -32.23
CA ALA A 2 42.38 30.95 -32.40
C ALA A 2 41.78 32.28 -32.87
N THR A 3 41.00 32.26 -33.95
CA THR A 3 40.27 33.43 -34.46
C THR A 3 39.14 33.78 -33.49
N LYS A 4 39.12 35.03 -33.03
CA LYS A 4 38.10 35.58 -32.13
C LYS A 4 37.17 36.54 -32.88
N GLU A 5 35.98 36.76 -32.34
CA GLU A 5 35.02 37.75 -32.83
C GLU A 5 34.98 38.91 -31.84
N TYR A 6 35.09 40.14 -32.33
CA TYR A 6 35.02 41.36 -31.53
C TYR A 6 33.89 42.25 -32.04
N LYS A 7 33.04 42.75 -31.15
CA LYS A 7 31.95 43.68 -31.48
C LYS A 7 32.30 45.10 -31.04
N CYS A 8 32.18 46.06 -31.94
CA CYS A 8 32.29 47.48 -31.59
C CYS A 8 31.06 47.90 -30.77
N LYS A 9 31.26 48.47 -29.58
CA LYS A 9 30.19 48.95 -28.70
C LYS A 9 29.47 50.18 -29.25
N VAL A 10 30.12 50.94 -30.13
CA VAL A 10 29.59 52.20 -30.69
C VAL A 10 28.64 51.96 -31.87
N CYS A 11 28.99 51.09 -32.81
CA CYS A 11 28.21 50.90 -34.05
C CYS A 11 27.77 49.45 -34.32
N GLY A 12 28.19 48.49 -33.49
CA GLY A 12 27.84 47.09 -33.64
C GLY A 12 28.63 46.31 -34.69
N TYR A 13 29.62 46.90 -35.37
CA TYR A 13 30.50 46.19 -36.32
C TYR A 13 31.17 44.97 -35.67
N VAL A 14 31.16 43.82 -36.36
CA VAL A 14 31.80 42.58 -35.91
C VAL A 14 33.09 42.33 -36.71
N HIS A 15 34.22 42.32 -36.02
CA HIS A 15 35.53 42.01 -36.58
C HIS A 15 35.95 40.58 -36.23
N LYS A 16 36.51 39.85 -37.20
CA LYS A 16 37.09 38.50 -37.01
C LYS A 16 38.61 38.58 -37.11
N GLY A 17 39.30 38.29 -36.02
CA GLY A 17 40.75 38.42 -35.96
C GLY A 17 41.35 37.83 -34.69
N THR A 18 42.67 37.82 -34.59
CA THR A 18 43.36 37.41 -33.35
C THR A 18 43.28 38.47 -32.26
N ASN A 19 43.12 39.75 -32.64
CA ASN A 19 42.99 40.92 -31.77
C ASN A 19 41.90 41.86 -32.30
N ALA A 20 41.42 42.78 -31.47
CA ALA A 20 40.55 43.87 -31.91
C ALA A 20 41.33 44.82 -32.87
N PRO A 21 40.69 45.39 -33.89
CA PRO A 21 41.36 46.32 -34.80
C PRO A 21 41.71 47.63 -34.08
N GLU A 22 42.75 48.34 -34.53
CA GLU A 22 43.16 49.62 -33.92
C GLU A 22 42.05 50.68 -34.00
N LYS A 23 41.28 50.69 -35.09
CA LYS A 23 40.10 51.53 -35.29
C LYS A 23 38.97 50.76 -35.96
N CYS A 24 37.74 51.07 -35.58
CA CYS A 24 36.55 50.49 -36.20
C CYS A 24 36.40 50.99 -37.66
N PRO A 25 36.34 50.09 -38.66
CA PRO A 25 36.21 50.48 -40.07
C PRO A 25 34.92 51.25 -40.41
N LEU A 26 33.87 51.13 -39.58
CA LEU A 26 32.58 51.79 -39.83
C LEU A 26 32.41 53.15 -39.13
N CYS A 27 32.82 53.28 -37.87
CA CYS A 27 32.59 54.49 -37.07
C CYS A 27 33.87 55.17 -36.57
N GLY A 28 35.05 54.60 -36.85
CA GLY A 28 36.33 55.15 -36.41
C GLY A 28 36.65 55.02 -34.92
N ALA A 29 35.77 54.40 -34.12
CA ALA A 29 36.00 54.20 -32.68
C ALA A 29 37.31 53.43 -32.42
N PRO A 30 38.08 53.79 -31.36
CA PRO A 30 39.36 53.16 -31.05
C PRO A 30 39.18 51.71 -30.56
N SER A 31 40.27 50.93 -30.59
CA SER A 31 40.29 49.51 -30.18
C SER A 31 39.70 49.24 -28.78
N SER A 32 39.80 50.21 -27.85
CA SER A 32 39.23 50.12 -26.49
C SER A 32 37.72 49.95 -26.47
N GLU A 33 37.02 50.36 -27.54
CA GLU A 33 35.57 50.26 -27.69
C GLU A 33 35.11 48.92 -28.27
N PHE A 34 36.01 47.94 -28.43
CA PHE A 34 35.66 46.58 -28.82
C PHE A 34 35.54 45.65 -27.62
N GLU A 35 34.52 44.80 -27.64
CA GLU A 35 34.39 43.67 -26.70
C GLU A 35 34.52 42.35 -27.45
N GLU A 36 35.22 41.38 -26.86
CA GLU A 36 35.28 40.02 -27.39
C GLU A 36 33.92 39.34 -27.23
N ILE A 37 33.33 38.90 -28.34
CA ILE A 37 32.14 38.06 -28.35
C ILE A 37 32.55 36.67 -27.87
N LYS A 38 32.36 36.41 -26.59
CA LYS A 38 32.45 35.05 -26.06
C LYS A 38 31.22 34.29 -26.56
N LYS A 39 31.41 33.27 -27.40
CA LYS A 39 30.33 32.33 -27.74
C LYS A 39 29.92 31.59 -26.47
N GLY A 40 28.91 32.12 -25.78
CA GLY A 40 28.24 31.43 -24.68
C GLY A 40 27.51 30.20 -25.19
N LEU A 41 27.18 29.27 -24.29
CA LEU A 41 26.28 28.16 -24.60
C LEU A 41 24.96 28.73 -25.11
N ASN A 42 24.55 28.34 -26.32
CA ASN A 42 23.26 28.73 -26.86
C ASN A 42 22.16 27.88 -26.23
N THR A 43 21.71 28.30 -25.04
CA THR A 43 20.75 27.57 -24.20
C THR A 43 19.34 27.51 -24.78
N SER A 44 19.02 28.33 -25.79
CA SER A 44 17.75 28.29 -26.52
C SER A 44 17.82 27.46 -27.82
N SER A 45 18.98 26.86 -28.14
CA SER A 45 19.09 25.98 -29.30
C SER A 45 18.44 24.62 -29.05
N ASN A 46 17.72 24.09 -30.04
CA ASN A 46 17.07 22.78 -29.96
C ASN A 46 18.06 21.67 -29.57
N THR A 47 19.27 21.70 -30.11
CA THR A 47 20.33 20.74 -29.80
C THR A 47 20.74 20.79 -28.33
N TYR A 48 21.00 21.98 -27.78
CA TYR A 48 21.32 22.14 -26.37
C TYR A 48 20.19 21.61 -25.48
N THR A 49 18.94 21.98 -25.79
CA THR A 49 17.76 21.53 -25.05
C THR A 49 17.65 20.00 -25.06
N ILE A 50 17.79 19.36 -26.22
CA ILE A 50 17.70 17.89 -26.34
C ILE A 50 18.79 17.22 -25.50
N PHE A 51 20.06 17.63 -25.64
CA PHE A 51 21.15 17.03 -24.86
C PHE A 51 21.00 17.27 -23.35
N TYR A 52 20.65 18.49 -22.95
CA TYR A 52 20.40 18.83 -21.56
C TYR A 52 19.28 17.98 -20.96
N SER A 53 18.14 17.86 -21.66
CA SER A 53 17.01 17.05 -21.21
C SER A 53 17.37 15.57 -21.11
N VAL A 54 18.13 15.01 -22.06
CA VAL A 54 18.60 13.62 -22.00
C VAL A 54 19.48 13.39 -20.79
N ILE A 55 20.46 14.26 -20.55
CA ILE A 55 21.35 14.15 -19.38
C ILE A 55 20.55 14.28 -18.08
N LEU A 56 19.65 15.26 -18.00
CA LEU A 56 18.81 15.46 -16.83
C LEU A 56 17.95 14.23 -16.53
N VAL A 57 17.30 13.65 -17.54
CA VAL A 57 16.49 12.44 -17.40
C VAL A 57 17.34 11.28 -16.89
N ILE A 58 18.53 11.09 -17.46
CA ILE A 58 19.46 10.03 -17.02
C ILE A 58 19.83 10.25 -15.55
N VAL A 59 20.28 11.45 -15.19
CA VAL A 59 20.71 11.76 -13.82
C VAL A 59 19.56 11.57 -12.82
N VAL A 60 18.37 12.08 -13.13
CA VAL A 60 17.18 11.95 -12.28
C VAL A 60 16.77 10.48 -12.15
N ALA A 61 16.78 9.71 -13.23
CA ALA A 61 16.42 8.29 -13.20
C ALA A 61 17.40 7.48 -12.33
N PHE A 62 18.71 7.71 -12.48
CA PHE A 62 19.73 7.05 -11.65
C PHE A 62 19.61 7.43 -10.18
N LEU A 63 19.38 8.71 -9.88
CA LEU A 63 19.23 9.17 -8.50
C LEU A 63 17.97 8.56 -7.85
N LEU A 64 16.83 8.59 -8.55
CA LEU A 64 15.59 7.98 -8.05
C LEU A 64 15.73 6.47 -7.84
N ALA A 65 16.38 5.76 -8.77
CA ALA A 65 16.63 4.33 -8.63
C ALA A 65 17.56 4.03 -7.44
N PHE A 66 18.63 4.80 -7.26
CA PHE A 66 19.56 4.65 -6.13
C PHE A 66 18.87 4.89 -4.79
N VAL A 67 18.13 6.00 -4.66
CA VAL A 67 17.37 6.33 -3.44
C VAL A 67 16.32 5.26 -3.14
N SER A 68 15.54 4.85 -4.16
CA SER A 68 14.52 3.81 -4.02
C SER A 68 15.13 2.49 -3.55
N LYS A 69 16.24 2.04 -4.14
CA LYS A 69 16.92 0.79 -3.75
C LYS A 69 17.55 0.84 -2.37
N THR A 70 18.08 1.99 -1.96
CA THR A 70 18.66 2.16 -0.62
C THR A 70 17.58 2.10 0.46
N LEU A 71 16.40 2.65 0.20
CA LEU A 71 15.28 2.68 1.15
C LEU A 71 14.42 1.41 1.13
N GLN A 72 14.49 0.61 0.06
CA GLN A 72 13.66 -0.58 -0.14
C GLN A 72 13.69 -1.56 1.05
N PRO A 73 14.86 -1.98 1.59
CA PRO A 73 14.89 -2.96 2.69
C PRO A 73 14.18 -2.47 3.96
N GLN A 74 14.30 -1.18 4.29
CA GLN A 74 13.63 -0.60 5.45
C GLN A 74 12.12 -0.45 5.19
N SER A 75 11.74 -0.09 3.96
CA SER A 75 10.34 -0.04 3.55
C SER A 75 9.68 -1.42 3.66
N ASP A 76 10.32 -2.46 3.12
CA ASP A 76 9.82 -3.83 3.15
C ASP A 76 9.68 -4.32 4.60
N LYS A 77 10.67 -4.02 5.46
CA LYS A 77 10.57 -4.30 6.91
C LYS A 77 9.40 -3.59 7.57
N ASN A 78 9.16 -2.32 7.25
CA ASN A 78 8.04 -1.56 7.81
C ASN A 78 6.69 -2.13 7.36
N VAL A 79 6.57 -2.54 6.09
CA VAL A 79 5.36 -3.19 5.55
C VAL A 79 5.11 -4.53 6.23
N MET A 80 6.15 -5.34 6.44
CA MET A 80 6.02 -6.60 7.18
C MET A 80 5.58 -6.39 8.62
N ILE A 81 6.20 -5.45 9.34
CA ILE A 81 5.83 -5.12 10.72
C ILE A 81 4.39 -4.61 10.79
N ASP A 82 3.96 -3.79 9.82
CA ASP A 82 2.59 -3.34 9.74
C ASP A 82 1.62 -4.51 9.53
N LYS A 83 1.90 -5.42 8.58
CA LYS A 83 1.10 -6.63 8.37
C LYS A 83 0.98 -7.48 9.65
N LYS A 84 2.08 -7.69 10.38
CA LYS A 84 2.07 -8.38 11.67
C LYS A 84 1.20 -7.65 12.70
N SER A 85 1.29 -6.32 12.76
CA SER A 85 0.44 -5.47 13.61
C SER A 85 -1.05 -5.65 13.31
N GLN A 86 -1.42 -5.72 12.03
CA GLN A 86 -2.81 -5.86 11.60
C GLN A 86 -3.37 -7.24 11.99
N ILE A 87 -2.59 -8.31 11.79
CA ILE A 87 -2.95 -9.67 12.23
C ILE A 87 -3.14 -9.70 13.76
N LEU A 88 -2.17 -9.17 14.53
CA LEU A 88 -2.27 -9.08 15.99
C LEU A 88 -3.47 -8.23 16.45
N SER A 89 -3.81 -7.17 15.71
CA SER A 89 -4.97 -6.33 16.02
C SER A 89 -6.29 -7.10 15.87
N SER A 90 -6.41 -8.01 14.90
CA SER A 90 -7.59 -8.90 14.79
C SER A 90 -7.69 -9.90 15.95
N LEU A 91 -6.56 -10.18 16.61
CA LEU A 91 -6.48 -10.95 17.85
C LEU A 91 -6.61 -10.05 19.10
N ASN A 92 -7.13 -8.83 18.95
CA ASN A 92 -7.31 -7.86 20.03
C ASN A 92 -6.03 -7.45 20.78
N ILE A 93 -4.86 -7.73 20.19
CA ILE A 93 -3.56 -7.24 20.66
C ILE A 93 -3.26 -5.96 19.87
N ARG A 94 -3.72 -4.83 20.41
CA ARG A 94 -3.70 -3.51 19.75
C ARG A 94 -2.72 -2.56 20.44
N ASN A 95 -2.39 -1.46 19.76
CA ASN A 95 -1.54 -0.38 20.28
C ASN A 95 -0.17 -0.85 20.78
N VAL A 96 0.39 -1.87 20.13
CA VAL A 96 1.71 -2.41 20.44
C VAL A 96 2.79 -1.49 19.88
N ASP A 97 3.81 -1.18 20.68
CA ASP A 97 5.00 -0.48 20.19
C ASP A 97 5.63 -1.22 19.01
N LYS A 98 5.96 -0.51 17.92
CA LYS A 98 6.52 -1.13 16.69
C LYS A 98 7.70 -2.08 16.95
N ASN A 99 8.53 -1.76 17.95
CA ASN A 99 9.71 -2.54 18.32
C ASN A 99 9.38 -3.87 19.04
N LYS A 100 8.14 -4.04 19.52
CA LYS A 100 7.68 -5.25 20.23
C LYS A 100 6.80 -6.16 19.37
N ILE A 101 6.30 -5.65 18.24
CA ILE A 101 5.38 -6.38 17.34
C ILE A 101 5.96 -7.72 16.93
N GLU A 102 7.22 -7.73 16.48
CA GLU A 102 7.90 -8.94 16.03
C GLU A 102 7.91 -10.03 17.11
N ALA A 103 8.36 -9.67 18.31
CA ALA A 103 8.47 -10.60 19.43
C ALA A 103 7.11 -11.12 19.94
N ILE A 104 6.06 -10.30 19.85
CA ILE A 104 4.70 -10.75 20.19
C ILE A 104 4.16 -11.66 19.09
N TYR A 105 4.36 -11.29 17.82
CA TYR A 105 3.94 -12.09 16.67
C TYR A 105 4.54 -13.49 16.72
N GLU A 106 5.85 -13.61 16.95
CA GLU A 106 6.54 -14.90 17.05
C GLU A 106 5.98 -15.80 18.15
N LYS A 107 5.53 -15.21 19.27
CA LYS A 107 4.93 -15.95 20.40
C LYS A 107 3.50 -16.41 20.10
N VAL A 108 2.73 -15.57 19.42
CA VAL A 108 1.29 -15.79 19.21
C VAL A 108 1.01 -16.63 17.97
N ILE A 109 1.75 -16.42 16.88
CA ILE A 109 1.55 -17.13 15.63
C ILE A 109 2.31 -18.45 15.68
N VAL A 110 1.57 -19.54 15.45
CA VAL A 110 2.09 -20.90 15.41
C VAL A 110 2.47 -21.26 13.97
N ALA A 111 1.62 -20.94 13.01
CA ALA A 111 1.86 -21.24 11.59
C ALA A 111 1.11 -20.29 10.65
N ASP A 112 1.69 -20.05 9.47
CA ASP A 112 1.06 -19.34 8.34
C ASP A 112 0.72 -20.31 7.20
N LYS A 113 -0.33 -21.12 7.41
CA LYS A 113 -0.77 -22.17 6.48
C LYS A 113 -1.25 -21.59 5.16
N ILE A 114 -1.20 -22.45 4.13
CA ILE A 114 -1.97 -22.28 2.90
C ILE A 114 -2.94 -23.46 2.81
N VAL A 115 -4.23 -23.15 2.68
CA VAL A 115 -5.29 -24.14 2.42
C VAL A 115 -5.88 -23.93 1.02
N ASN A 116 -6.65 -24.90 0.54
CA ASN A 116 -7.50 -24.72 -0.64
C ASN A 116 -8.98 -24.68 -0.26
N ALA A 117 -9.84 -24.47 -1.24
CA ALA A 117 -11.30 -24.37 -1.08
C ALA A 117 -11.95 -25.69 -0.61
N GLN A 118 -11.24 -26.81 -0.71
CA GLN A 118 -11.65 -28.10 -0.13
C GLN A 118 -11.27 -28.20 1.36
N GLY A 119 -10.59 -27.19 1.90
CA GLY A 119 -10.08 -27.12 3.27
C GLY A 119 -8.85 -27.98 3.51
N LEU A 120 -8.17 -28.46 2.46
CA LEU A 120 -6.95 -29.23 2.60
C LEU A 120 -5.77 -28.29 2.80
N VAL A 121 -4.87 -28.64 3.74
CA VAL A 121 -3.62 -27.91 3.96
C VAL A 121 -2.65 -28.25 2.83
N ILE A 122 -2.32 -27.25 2.02
CA ILE A 122 -1.34 -27.34 0.92
C ILE A 122 0.07 -27.09 1.44
N LYS A 123 0.20 -26.18 2.42
CA LYS A 123 1.46 -25.89 3.13
C LYS A 123 1.22 -25.70 4.62
N ASP A 124 2.06 -26.31 5.44
CA ASP A 124 1.92 -26.30 6.90
C ASP A 124 2.26 -24.96 7.56
N GLY A 125 3.11 -24.14 6.95
CA GLY A 125 3.50 -22.81 7.44
C GLY A 125 4.24 -22.81 8.78
N GLU A 126 4.88 -23.90 9.20
CA GLU A 126 5.52 -24.00 10.52
C GLU A 126 6.76 -23.12 10.67
N ASN A 127 7.42 -22.79 9.55
CA ASN A 127 8.59 -21.93 9.55
C ASN A 127 8.28 -20.44 9.72
N LYS A 128 7.00 -20.05 9.71
CA LYS A 128 6.48 -18.68 9.86
C LYS A 128 7.00 -17.70 8.82
N ASP A 129 6.18 -16.73 8.43
CA ASP A 129 6.50 -15.68 7.47
C ASP A 129 6.94 -16.16 6.06
N GLN A 130 6.86 -17.45 5.76
CA GLN A 130 7.39 -18.04 4.51
C GLN A 130 6.31 -18.44 3.51
N ASP A 131 5.10 -18.74 3.98
CA ASP A 131 4.04 -19.33 3.18
C ASP A 131 2.83 -18.40 3.12
N GLY A 132 1.80 -18.63 3.95
CA GLY A 132 0.59 -17.81 3.98
C GLY A 132 0.88 -16.32 4.20
N PHE A 133 1.95 -15.99 4.92
CA PHE A 133 2.34 -14.60 5.15
C PHE A 133 2.87 -13.90 3.89
N LYS A 134 3.46 -14.62 2.93
CA LYS A 134 3.96 -14.03 1.68
C LYS A 134 2.90 -13.89 0.60
N VAL A 135 1.75 -14.54 0.76
CA VAL A 135 0.65 -14.45 -0.21
C VAL A 135 0.15 -13.02 -0.26
N ASN A 136 0.24 -12.42 -1.46
CA ASN A 136 -0.34 -11.11 -1.72
C ASN A 136 -1.86 -11.24 -1.83
N THR A 137 -2.58 -10.18 -1.45
CA THR A 137 -4.04 -10.10 -1.60
C THR A 137 -4.55 -10.53 -2.98
N LYS A 138 -3.85 -10.16 -4.05
CA LYS A 138 -4.23 -10.46 -5.44
C LYS A 138 -4.00 -11.93 -5.83
N GLU A 139 -3.26 -12.68 -5.04
CA GLU A 139 -2.91 -14.08 -5.26
C GLU A 139 -3.80 -15.04 -4.46
N ILE A 140 -4.71 -14.50 -3.63
CA ILE A 140 -5.70 -15.30 -2.91
C ILE A 140 -6.70 -15.87 -3.92
N THR A 141 -6.74 -17.20 -4.00
CA THR A 141 -7.59 -17.96 -4.93
C THR A 141 -8.03 -19.25 -4.25
N ASP A 142 -8.98 -19.98 -4.86
CA ASP A 142 -9.47 -21.27 -4.35
C ASP A 142 -8.39 -22.33 -4.08
N GLN A 143 -7.17 -22.19 -4.60
CA GLN A 143 -6.05 -23.12 -4.35
C GLN A 143 -4.94 -22.51 -3.47
N ASN A 144 -5.09 -21.25 -3.08
CA ASN A 144 -4.07 -20.47 -2.37
C ASN A 144 -4.72 -19.55 -1.34
N LEU A 145 -5.24 -20.14 -0.27
CA LEU A 145 -5.98 -19.46 0.80
C LEU A 145 -5.11 -19.38 2.06
N PRO A 146 -4.58 -18.20 2.43
CA PRO A 146 -3.75 -18.06 3.64
C PRO A 146 -4.57 -18.22 4.91
N LEU A 147 -4.03 -18.95 5.87
CA LEU A 147 -4.65 -19.18 7.17
C LEU A 147 -3.59 -19.11 8.27
N TYR A 148 -3.69 -18.16 9.17
CA TYR A 148 -2.79 -18.09 10.32
C TYR A 148 -3.39 -18.88 11.49
N VAL A 149 -2.62 -19.81 12.01
CA VAL A 149 -2.95 -20.53 13.25
C VAL A 149 -2.22 -19.85 14.39
N CYS A 150 -2.97 -19.45 15.41
CA CYS A 150 -2.46 -18.68 16.54
C CYS A 150 -2.77 -19.40 17.85
N ASN A 151 -1.92 -19.20 18.85
CA ASN A 151 -2.12 -19.65 20.22
C ASN A 151 -2.14 -18.42 21.13
N LEU A 152 -3.27 -18.18 21.78
CA LEU A 152 -3.42 -17.17 22.83
C LEU A 152 -3.81 -17.91 24.12
N ASP A 153 -2.90 -17.91 25.09
CA ASP A 153 -3.12 -18.50 26.42
C ASP A 153 -3.65 -19.95 26.37
N GLY A 154 -3.10 -20.76 25.46
CA GLY A 154 -3.50 -22.16 25.26
C GLY A 154 -4.73 -22.35 24.37
N GLN A 155 -5.38 -21.27 23.92
CA GLN A 155 -6.51 -21.33 23.01
C GLN A 155 -6.10 -21.10 21.56
N THR A 156 -6.44 -22.04 20.70
CA THR A 156 -6.25 -21.88 19.26
C THR A 156 -7.20 -20.81 18.70
N LYS A 157 -6.65 -19.90 17.90
CA LYS A 157 -7.39 -18.97 17.04
C LYS A 157 -6.98 -19.16 15.59
N TYR A 158 -7.89 -18.86 14.67
CA TYR A 158 -7.64 -18.89 13.24
C TYR A 158 -7.83 -17.50 12.66
N VAL A 159 -6.81 -16.93 12.02
CA VAL A 159 -6.91 -15.62 11.38
C VAL A 159 -6.95 -15.79 9.87
N ILE A 160 -7.96 -15.17 9.25
CA ILE A 160 -8.22 -15.24 7.81
C ILE A 160 -8.09 -13.82 7.23
N PRO A 161 -7.23 -13.60 6.23
CA PRO A 161 -7.21 -12.34 5.50
C PRO A 161 -8.48 -12.22 4.64
N VAL A 162 -9.08 -11.04 4.66
CA VAL A 162 -10.26 -10.71 3.84
C VAL A 162 -9.99 -9.46 3.05
N THR A 163 -10.41 -9.42 1.79
CA THR A 163 -10.09 -8.32 0.87
C THR A 163 -11.26 -8.06 -0.06
N GLY A 164 -11.50 -6.80 -0.39
CA GLY A 164 -12.63 -6.41 -1.21
C GLY A 164 -12.49 -4.99 -1.74
N ARG A 165 -13.61 -4.40 -2.13
CA ARG A 165 -13.65 -3.06 -2.73
C ARG A 165 -14.67 -2.18 -2.00
N GLY A 166 -14.24 -0.98 -1.64
CA GLY A 166 -15.06 0.05 -1.02
C GLY A 166 -15.64 0.99 -2.08
N LEU A 167 -15.87 2.25 -1.69
CA LEU A 167 -16.31 3.28 -2.63
C LEU A 167 -15.17 3.71 -3.55
N TRP A 168 -14.02 4.05 -2.97
CA TRP A 168 -12.91 4.69 -3.70
C TRP A 168 -11.78 3.71 -4.03
N GLY A 169 -11.55 2.70 -3.20
CA GLY A 169 -10.38 1.84 -3.32
C GLY A 169 -10.55 0.44 -2.74
N GLY A 170 -9.42 -0.26 -2.62
CA GLY A 170 -9.36 -1.57 -1.97
C GLY A 170 -9.68 -1.49 -0.48
N LEU A 171 -10.40 -2.49 0.01
CA LEU A 171 -10.56 -2.78 1.43
C LEU A 171 -9.79 -4.05 1.75
N TRP A 172 -9.24 -4.12 2.95
CA TRP A 172 -8.66 -5.35 3.47
C TRP A 172 -8.87 -5.46 4.97
N GLY A 173 -8.64 -6.66 5.48
CA GLY A 173 -8.77 -6.94 6.89
C GLY A 173 -8.34 -8.34 7.26
N TYR A 174 -8.51 -8.63 8.53
CA TYR A 174 -8.24 -9.92 9.14
C TYR A 174 -9.38 -10.27 10.10
N ILE A 175 -9.94 -11.46 9.94
CA ILE A 175 -10.97 -12.00 10.84
C ILE A 175 -10.35 -13.12 11.66
N ALA A 176 -10.33 -12.95 12.98
CA ALA A 176 -9.92 -13.97 13.90
C ALA A 176 -11.13 -14.76 14.38
N LEU A 177 -11.08 -16.08 14.29
CA LEU A 177 -12.08 -17.02 14.78
C LEU A 177 -11.53 -17.78 15.99
N ASN A 178 -12.43 -18.16 16.89
CA ASN A 178 -12.14 -19.10 17.96
C ASN A 178 -11.85 -20.51 17.40
N ALA A 179 -11.41 -21.41 18.28
CA ALA A 179 -11.14 -22.81 17.94
C ALA A 179 -12.35 -23.55 17.34
N ASP A 180 -13.56 -23.07 17.62
CA ASP A 180 -14.82 -23.57 17.05
C ASP A 180 -14.98 -23.27 15.55
N LYS A 181 -14.12 -22.42 14.97
CA LYS A 181 -14.15 -21.94 13.58
C LYS A 181 -15.48 -21.25 13.20
N LYS A 182 -16.23 -20.75 14.18
CA LYS A 182 -17.57 -20.14 13.98
C LYS A 182 -17.70 -18.79 14.66
N THR A 183 -17.21 -18.70 15.89
CA THR A 183 -17.33 -17.49 16.70
C THR A 183 -16.16 -16.56 16.38
N ILE A 184 -16.46 -15.34 15.98
CA ILE A 184 -15.46 -14.30 15.76
C ILE A 184 -14.85 -13.90 17.12
N TYR A 185 -13.54 -14.05 17.22
CA TYR A 185 -12.76 -13.58 18.36
C TYR A 185 -12.50 -12.07 18.26
N GLY A 186 -12.17 -11.60 17.06
CA GLY A 186 -11.94 -10.18 16.77
C GLY A 186 -11.76 -9.94 15.28
N ALA A 187 -11.74 -8.67 14.90
CA ALA A 187 -11.63 -8.24 13.50
C ALA A 187 -10.71 -7.02 13.38
N TYR A 188 -10.02 -6.93 12.25
CA TYR A 188 -9.31 -5.72 11.85
C TYR A 188 -9.70 -5.38 10.41
N PHE A 189 -9.98 -4.11 10.14
CA PHE A 189 -10.25 -3.61 8.79
C PHE A 189 -9.44 -2.37 8.51
N SER A 190 -9.05 -2.22 7.25
CA SER A 190 -8.37 -1.06 6.72
C SER A 190 -8.75 -0.85 5.25
N HIS A 191 -8.29 0.27 4.71
CA HIS A 191 -8.66 0.73 3.38
C HIS A 191 -7.53 1.48 2.72
N GLU A 192 -7.60 1.54 1.39
CA GLU A 192 -6.66 2.28 0.57
C GLU A 192 -6.93 3.78 0.62
N SER A 193 -8.20 4.18 0.45
CA SER A 193 -8.53 5.58 0.14
C SER A 193 -9.95 6.02 0.53
N GLU A 194 -10.61 5.32 1.44
CA GLU A 194 -11.94 5.72 1.91
C GLU A 194 -11.91 7.09 2.61
N THR A 195 -13.03 7.81 2.56
CA THR A 195 -13.11 9.19 3.05
C THR A 195 -13.07 9.25 4.58
N ALA A 196 -12.17 10.08 5.12
CA ALA A 196 -12.05 10.35 6.56
C ALA A 196 -13.38 10.83 7.17
N GLY A 197 -13.76 10.29 8.33
CA GLY A 197 -15.03 10.60 8.99
C GLY A 197 -16.28 9.92 8.41
N LEU A 198 -16.15 9.23 7.26
CA LEU A 198 -17.20 8.41 6.65
C LEU A 198 -16.71 6.96 6.53
N GLY A 199 -16.36 6.49 5.34
CA GLY A 199 -15.93 5.12 5.10
C GLY A 199 -14.65 4.72 5.85
N ALA A 200 -13.74 5.67 6.09
CA ALA A 200 -12.50 5.39 6.84
C ALA A 200 -12.73 4.94 8.28
N ARG A 201 -13.94 5.18 8.82
CA ARG A 201 -14.32 4.77 10.16
C ARG A 201 -14.35 3.25 10.34
N ILE A 202 -14.27 2.44 9.28
CA ILE A 202 -14.06 0.99 9.39
C ILE A 202 -12.75 0.64 10.14
N THR A 203 -11.79 1.57 10.18
CA THR A 203 -10.52 1.42 10.91
C THR A 203 -10.65 1.62 12.42
N GLU A 204 -11.77 2.18 12.88
CA GLU A 204 -11.99 2.50 14.29
C GLU A 204 -12.35 1.23 15.08
N TYR A 205 -11.54 0.91 16.09
CA TYR A 205 -11.81 -0.27 16.92
C TYR A 205 -13.14 -0.16 17.66
N GLU A 206 -13.28 0.85 18.53
CA GLU A 206 -14.50 1.05 19.33
C GLU A 206 -15.71 1.43 18.47
N GLY A 207 -15.50 2.13 17.36
CA GLY A 207 -16.58 2.64 16.51
C GLY A 207 -17.12 1.62 15.50
N PHE A 208 -16.34 0.61 15.11
CA PHE A 208 -16.76 -0.34 14.07
C PHE A 208 -16.20 -1.75 14.25
N GLN A 209 -14.92 -1.97 14.55
CA GLN A 209 -14.37 -3.34 14.51
C GLN A 209 -14.79 -4.21 15.70
N LYS A 210 -14.99 -3.59 16.87
CA LYS A 210 -15.35 -4.28 18.12
C LYS A 210 -16.71 -4.98 18.06
N GLN A 211 -17.64 -4.49 17.24
CA GLN A 211 -18.97 -5.09 17.12
C GLN A 211 -18.95 -6.51 16.55
N PHE A 212 -17.86 -6.90 15.87
CA PHE A 212 -17.68 -8.24 15.32
C PHE A 212 -17.34 -9.27 16.39
N GLU A 213 -16.86 -8.85 17.56
CA GLU A 213 -16.51 -9.78 18.64
C GLU A 213 -17.73 -10.58 19.09
N LYS A 214 -17.53 -11.89 19.28
CA LYS A 214 -18.54 -12.87 19.68
C LYS A 214 -19.66 -13.09 18.66
N LYS A 215 -19.64 -12.42 17.51
CA LYS A 215 -20.57 -12.68 16.41
C LYS A 215 -20.27 -14.03 15.76
N GLN A 216 -21.29 -14.63 15.17
CA GLN A 216 -21.21 -15.90 14.46
C GLN A 216 -21.00 -15.64 12.96
N ILE A 217 -20.11 -16.40 12.34
CA ILE A 217 -19.92 -16.31 10.88
C ILE A 217 -20.98 -17.07 10.09
N PHE A 218 -21.67 -18.03 10.71
CA PHE A 218 -22.70 -18.85 10.06
C PHE A 218 -24.10 -18.45 10.47
N ASP A 219 -25.05 -18.53 9.53
CA ASP A 219 -26.48 -18.48 9.80
C ASP A 219 -27.04 -19.86 10.18
N GLU A 220 -28.35 -19.93 10.47
CA GLU A 220 -29.07 -21.17 10.80
C GLU A 220 -29.03 -22.22 9.68
N THR A 221 -28.78 -21.81 8.43
CA THR A 221 -28.67 -22.69 7.27
C THR A 221 -27.27 -23.26 7.09
N GLY A 222 -26.31 -22.82 7.92
CA GLY A 222 -24.90 -23.21 7.82
C GLY A 222 -24.15 -22.57 6.64
N LYS A 223 -24.64 -21.43 6.15
CA LYS A 223 -23.99 -20.55 5.17
C LYS A 223 -23.38 -19.33 5.86
N ILE A 224 -22.51 -18.58 5.17
CA ILE A 224 -21.93 -17.36 5.72
C ILE A 224 -23.06 -16.34 6.03
N GLY A 225 -23.28 -16.13 7.33
CA GLY A 225 -24.40 -15.43 7.93
C GLY A 225 -24.07 -14.05 8.49
N ILE A 226 -22.79 -13.75 8.75
CA ILE A 226 -22.35 -12.42 9.22
C ILE A 226 -22.76 -11.34 8.20
N ARG A 227 -23.30 -10.21 8.67
CA ARG A 227 -23.74 -9.09 7.82
C ARG A 227 -23.36 -7.74 8.43
N VAL A 228 -23.11 -6.76 7.57
CA VAL A 228 -22.97 -5.34 7.94
C VAL A 228 -24.17 -4.58 7.36
N LEU A 229 -25.08 -4.15 8.22
CA LEU A 229 -26.41 -3.65 7.81
C LEU A 229 -26.71 -2.31 8.45
N LYS A 230 -27.49 -1.47 7.77
CA LYS A 230 -27.98 -0.23 8.36
C LYS A 230 -28.82 -0.51 9.59
N ASP A 231 -28.69 0.34 10.60
CA ASP A 231 -29.47 0.21 11.81
C ASP A 231 -30.99 0.18 11.50
N GLY A 232 -31.69 -0.74 12.16
CA GLY A 232 -33.13 -0.95 12.04
C GLY A 232 -33.65 -1.60 10.74
N LYS A 233 -32.79 -2.16 9.86
CA LYS A 233 -33.21 -2.59 8.51
C LYS A 233 -33.29 -4.08 8.18
N SER A 234 -33.08 -5.00 9.12
CA SER A 234 -33.18 -6.45 8.82
C SER A 234 -33.59 -7.29 10.04
N PRO A 235 -34.89 -7.36 10.39
CA PRO A 235 -35.37 -8.23 11.45
C PRO A 235 -35.13 -9.73 11.16
N GLU A 236 -34.90 -10.09 9.90
CA GLU A 236 -34.60 -11.46 9.47
C GLU A 236 -33.17 -11.93 9.82
N VAL A 237 -32.25 -11.00 10.10
CA VAL A 237 -30.87 -11.35 10.47
C VAL A 237 -30.75 -11.33 11.99
N LYS A 238 -30.34 -12.46 12.56
CA LYS A 238 -30.11 -12.57 14.00
C LYS A 238 -29.04 -11.60 14.48
N GLU A 239 -29.23 -11.11 15.69
CA GLU A 239 -28.28 -10.19 16.34
C GLU A 239 -26.86 -10.79 16.43
N GLU A 240 -26.74 -12.10 16.63
CA GLU A 240 -25.45 -12.80 16.67
C GLU A 240 -24.68 -12.76 15.34
N ASN A 241 -25.36 -12.48 14.22
CA ASN A 241 -24.75 -12.35 12.90
C ASN A 241 -24.76 -10.91 12.38
N ARG A 242 -25.33 -9.97 13.12
CA ARG A 242 -25.52 -8.60 12.66
C ARG A 242 -24.44 -7.68 13.21
N CYS A 243 -23.88 -6.87 12.32
CA CYS A 243 -23.07 -5.71 12.63
C CYS A 243 -23.73 -4.48 11.99
N ASP A 244 -23.64 -3.33 12.65
CA ASP A 244 -24.15 -2.07 12.16
C ASP A 244 -23.19 -1.43 11.13
N ALA A 245 -23.80 -0.94 10.06
CA ALA A 245 -23.14 -0.18 9.01
C ALA A 245 -22.80 1.25 9.47
N ILE A 246 -21.82 1.85 8.81
CA ILE A 246 -21.39 3.21 9.11
C ILE A 246 -22.37 4.20 8.48
N THR A 247 -23.02 5.00 9.32
CA THR A 247 -23.93 6.07 8.89
C THR A 247 -23.23 7.02 7.92
N GLY A 248 -23.86 7.26 6.77
CA GLY A 248 -23.30 8.10 5.70
C GLY A 248 -22.27 7.41 4.79
N ALA A 249 -21.87 6.16 5.09
CA ALA A 249 -20.88 5.40 4.31
C ALA A 249 -21.44 4.03 3.89
N THR A 250 -22.59 4.05 3.20
CA THR A 250 -23.29 2.82 2.78
C THR A 250 -22.44 1.96 1.86
N LEU A 251 -21.85 2.55 0.83
CA LEU A 251 -21.06 1.81 -0.17
C LEU A 251 -19.80 1.17 0.44
N THR A 252 -19.16 1.83 1.40
CA THR A 252 -18.04 1.24 2.15
C THR A 252 -18.51 0.08 3.03
N SER A 253 -19.65 0.24 3.71
CA SER A 253 -20.22 -0.79 4.59
C SER A 253 -20.66 -2.02 3.79
N ASP A 254 -21.30 -1.81 2.64
CA ASP A 254 -21.64 -2.86 1.68
C ASP A 254 -20.38 -3.54 1.15
N GLY A 255 -19.32 -2.76 0.90
CA GLY A 255 -18.00 -3.28 0.54
C GLY A 255 -17.41 -4.21 1.60
N VAL A 256 -17.49 -3.85 2.88
CA VAL A 256 -17.08 -4.73 3.99
C VAL A 256 -17.97 -5.97 4.07
N ASN A 257 -19.30 -5.81 3.92
CA ASN A 257 -20.22 -6.93 3.89
C ASN A 257 -19.84 -7.94 2.80
N ASN A 258 -19.68 -7.48 1.57
CA ASN A 258 -19.33 -8.33 0.43
C ASN A 258 -17.95 -8.96 0.59
N MET A 259 -16.96 -8.19 1.05
CA MET A 259 -15.62 -8.67 1.36
C MET A 259 -15.64 -9.87 2.32
N LEU A 260 -16.40 -9.79 3.41
CA LEU A 260 -16.53 -10.88 4.38
C LEU A 260 -17.18 -12.10 3.73
N HIS A 261 -18.26 -11.89 2.99
CA HIS A 261 -18.98 -12.95 2.30
C HIS A 261 -18.12 -13.70 1.30
N ASP A 262 -17.52 -12.98 0.37
CA ASP A 262 -16.79 -13.55 -0.76
C ASP A 262 -15.53 -14.26 -0.27
N CYS A 263 -14.84 -13.69 0.71
CA CYS A 263 -13.63 -14.29 1.26
C CYS A 263 -13.97 -15.50 2.14
N LEU A 264 -14.84 -15.35 3.15
CA LEU A 264 -15.12 -16.45 4.10
C LEU A 264 -15.80 -17.64 3.43
N THR A 265 -16.55 -17.44 2.35
CA THR A 265 -17.16 -18.54 1.58
C THR A 265 -16.09 -19.47 1.00
N GLN A 266 -14.93 -18.96 0.59
CA GLN A 266 -13.83 -19.78 0.06
C GLN A 266 -13.26 -20.74 1.13
N TYR A 267 -13.36 -20.38 2.41
CA TYR A 267 -12.87 -21.19 3.54
C TYR A 267 -13.95 -22.12 4.12
N ILE A 268 -15.15 -22.19 3.53
CA ILE A 268 -16.30 -22.87 4.14
C ILE A 268 -16.03 -24.34 4.46
N GLN A 269 -15.27 -25.05 3.61
CA GLN A 269 -14.93 -26.45 3.85
C GLN A 269 -13.95 -26.59 5.01
N PHE A 270 -12.96 -25.70 5.12
CA PHE A 270 -12.05 -25.66 6.26
C PHE A 270 -12.79 -25.44 7.58
N PHE A 271 -13.77 -24.52 7.59
CA PHE A 271 -14.58 -24.24 8.79
C PHE A 271 -15.47 -25.42 9.21
N LYS A 272 -15.94 -26.23 8.26
CA LYS A 272 -16.82 -27.38 8.50
C LYS A 272 -16.07 -28.66 8.86
N GLN A 273 -14.76 -28.71 8.70
CA GLN A 273 -13.94 -29.82 9.18
C GLN A 273 -13.94 -29.82 10.71
N ASN A 274 -14.42 -30.92 11.30
CA ASN A 274 -14.19 -31.21 12.70
C ASN A 274 -12.69 -31.35 12.93
N ASN A 275 -12.18 -30.77 14.02
CA ASN A 275 -10.84 -31.12 14.51
C ASN A 275 -10.84 -32.57 15.00
#